data_AF-A0A817QM96-F1
#
_entry.id   AF-A0A817QM96-F1
#
_cell.length_a   1.000
_cell.length_b   1.000
_cell.length_c   1.000
_cell.angle_alpha   90.00
_cell.angle_beta   90.00
_cell.angle_gamma   90.00
#
_symmetry.space_group_name_H-M   'P 1'
#
loop_
_entity.id
_entity.type
_entity.pdbx_description
1 polymer ?
#
loop_
_entity_poly.entity_id
_entity_poly.type
_entity_poly.pdbx_seq_one_letter_code
_entity_poly.pdbx_strand_id
1 'polypeptide(L)'
;MNISNNNNLNILDLPNEILLIIFNKLNKVDVLYSLVDITQRFNQLALDPFYIRNLNMTSKTMKSFYDHVYLIDNQVLDRICKNILPRIYRQINELIVEQYSMERVLHTINYPQLYSLTLMDFSEEVLFNYLTNNTILRQLLNEQITCLTIDVKDKPTEPSSETLWVIFTLILSLCKQLNKLNFCQFDNRSTFRTFDLSSTNFKSSTLTELKINVETFDDCLYLLDGCFNCLSTLIINIEIISFTSGTIDNTKKLPKLKHFSLTSYPHTFLYDNLIIPLLRGMINLEELILDLSIIRSNKNYIDGIQLYDDILIYMPRLNKFTFNIYTNVDKKNVGIVF
;
A
#
# COMPACT_ATOMS: atom_id res chain seq x y z
N MET A 1 -19.76 -61.59 -5.23
CA MET A 1 -19.94 -60.70 -4.07
C MET A 1 -19.31 -59.37 -4.41
N ASN A 2 -20.13 -58.37 -4.69
CA ASN A 2 -19.70 -57.00 -4.99
C ASN A 2 -19.54 -56.23 -3.68
N ILE A 3 -18.33 -55.72 -3.41
CA ILE A 3 -18.12 -54.63 -2.46
C ILE A 3 -17.39 -53.54 -3.22
N SER A 4 -18.14 -52.66 -3.87
CA SER A 4 -17.64 -51.37 -4.36
C SER A 4 -17.97 -50.32 -3.29
N ASN A 5 -17.18 -50.28 -2.21
CA ASN A 5 -17.22 -49.16 -1.26
C ASN A 5 -16.48 -47.98 -1.88
N ASN A 6 -17.17 -47.23 -2.75
CA ASN A 6 -16.77 -45.87 -3.05
C ASN A 6 -17.07 -45.01 -1.82
N ASN A 7 -16.12 -44.98 -0.87
CA ASN A 7 -16.10 -44.01 0.22
C ASN A 7 -15.76 -42.64 -0.38
N ASN A 8 -16.74 -42.04 -1.08
CA ASN A 8 -16.64 -40.66 -1.53
C ASN A 8 -16.84 -39.76 -0.31
N LEU A 9 -15.72 -39.35 0.27
CA LEU A 9 -15.66 -38.40 1.37
C LEU A 9 -16.34 -37.10 0.93
N ASN A 10 -17.45 -36.72 1.58
CA ASN A 10 -18.17 -35.50 1.25
C ASN A 10 -17.49 -34.31 1.94
N ILE A 11 -17.53 -33.13 1.33
CA ILE A 11 -17.05 -31.89 1.97
C ILE A 11 -17.76 -31.64 3.30
N LEU A 12 -19.01 -32.08 3.44
CA LEU A 12 -19.78 -32.02 4.68
C LEU A 12 -19.26 -32.96 5.77
N ASP A 13 -18.41 -33.93 5.45
CA ASP A 13 -17.80 -34.83 6.43
C ASP A 13 -16.50 -34.27 7.02
N LEU A 14 -15.95 -33.20 6.42
CA LEU A 14 -14.73 -32.56 6.91
C LEU A 14 -14.99 -31.83 8.23
N PRO A 15 -14.01 -31.75 9.16
CA PRO A 15 -14.10 -30.91 10.35
C PRO A 15 -14.21 -29.41 10.05
N ASN A 16 -14.76 -28.63 10.98
CA ASN A 16 -14.95 -27.18 10.81
C ASN A 16 -13.63 -26.44 10.58
N GLU A 17 -12.56 -26.88 11.25
CA GLU A 17 -11.22 -26.31 11.18
C GLU A 17 -10.66 -26.46 9.77
N ILE A 18 -10.86 -27.62 9.15
CA ILE A 18 -10.42 -27.89 7.78
C ILE A 18 -11.22 -27.03 6.80
N LEU A 19 -12.54 -26.92 6.99
CA LEU A 19 -13.40 -26.07 6.17
C LEU A 19 -12.99 -24.59 6.26
N LEU A 20 -12.66 -24.08 7.44
CA LEU A 20 -12.19 -22.70 7.61
C LEU A 20 -10.82 -22.47 6.95
N ILE A 21 -9.89 -23.43 7.02
CA ILE A 21 -8.62 -23.36 6.28
C ILE A 21 -8.88 -23.29 4.77
N ILE A 22 -9.84 -24.07 4.26
CA ILE A 22 -10.23 -24.03 2.85
C ILE A 22 -10.83 -22.65 2.52
N PHE A 23 -11.81 -22.17 3.30
CA PHE A 23 -12.48 -20.88 3.05
C PHE A 23 -11.50 -19.71 3.08
N ASN A 24 -10.53 -19.71 3.99
CA ASN A 24 -9.48 -18.69 4.07
C ASN A 24 -8.56 -18.64 2.84
N LYS A 25 -8.52 -19.71 2.02
CA LYS A 25 -7.78 -19.74 0.75
C LYS A 25 -8.64 -19.33 -0.46
N LEU A 26 -9.95 -19.20 -0.28
CA LEU A 26 -10.90 -18.81 -1.33
C LEU A 26 -11.16 -17.31 -1.29
N ASN A 27 -11.70 -16.78 -2.39
CA ASN A 27 -12.20 -15.41 -2.39
C ASN A 27 -13.46 -15.33 -1.50
N LYS A 28 -13.53 -14.30 -0.64
CA LYS A 28 -14.61 -14.17 0.34
C LYS A 28 -15.96 -13.90 -0.30
N VAL A 29 -16.01 -13.14 -1.39
CA VAL A 29 -17.22 -12.90 -2.19
C VAL A 29 -17.79 -14.23 -2.68
N ASP A 30 -16.93 -15.10 -3.23
CA ASP A 30 -17.34 -16.43 -3.71
C ASP A 30 -17.91 -17.28 -2.57
N VAL A 31 -17.20 -17.33 -1.43
CA VAL A 31 -17.64 -18.09 -0.25
C VAL A 31 -18.99 -17.57 0.26
N LEU A 32 -19.13 -16.26 0.44
CA LEU A 32 -20.34 -15.64 0.93
C LEU A 32 -21.51 -15.87 -0.03
N TYR A 33 -21.30 -15.63 -1.32
CA TYR A 33 -22.34 -15.82 -2.33
C TYR A 33 -22.76 -17.30 -2.46
N SER A 34 -21.80 -18.21 -2.51
CA SER A 34 -22.07 -19.61 -2.82
C SER A 34 -22.52 -20.43 -1.62
N LEU A 35 -22.07 -20.12 -0.40
CA LEU A 35 -22.28 -20.99 0.77
C LEU A 35 -23.28 -20.44 1.79
N VAL A 36 -23.51 -19.13 1.81
CA VAL A 36 -24.52 -18.56 2.70
C VAL A 36 -25.91 -18.98 2.23
N ASP A 37 -26.71 -19.43 3.19
CA ASP A 37 -28.06 -19.98 3.09
C ASP A 37 -28.16 -21.34 2.38
N ILE A 38 -27.03 -22.05 2.22
CA ILE A 38 -27.03 -23.44 1.73
C ILE A 38 -27.27 -24.44 2.86
N THR A 39 -26.49 -24.34 3.95
CA THR A 39 -26.69 -25.15 5.17
C THR A 39 -26.47 -24.30 6.41
N GLN A 40 -27.09 -24.70 7.53
CA GLN A 40 -26.87 -24.04 8.82
C GLN A 40 -25.38 -24.06 9.22
N ARG A 41 -24.69 -25.17 8.95
CA ARG A 41 -23.26 -25.33 9.24
C ARG A 41 -22.40 -24.36 8.43
N PHE A 42 -22.64 -24.24 7.12
CA PHE A 42 -21.91 -23.26 6.30
C PHE A 42 -22.25 -21.83 6.68
N ASN A 43 -23.49 -21.54 7.08
CA ASN A 43 -23.85 -20.23 7.62
C ASN A 43 -23.04 -19.86 8.86
N GLN A 44 -22.87 -20.80 9.78
CA GLN A 44 -22.05 -20.57 10.99
C GLN A 44 -20.60 -20.26 10.63
N LEU A 45 -20.02 -20.98 9.67
CA LEU A 45 -18.62 -20.81 9.28
C LEU A 45 -18.38 -19.56 8.40
N ALA A 46 -19.24 -19.33 7.41
CA ALA A 46 -19.09 -18.23 6.45
C ALA A 46 -19.44 -16.87 7.06
N LEU A 47 -20.27 -16.83 8.11
CA LEU A 47 -20.63 -15.62 8.85
C LEU A 47 -19.90 -15.53 10.20
N ASP A 48 -18.89 -16.39 10.42
CA ASP A 48 -18.09 -16.38 11.64
C ASP A 48 -17.35 -15.02 11.77
N PRO A 49 -17.43 -14.35 12.93
CA PRO A 49 -16.83 -13.02 13.12
C PRO A 49 -15.34 -12.95 12.77
N PHE A 50 -14.56 -14.00 13.08
CA PHE A 50 -13.13 -14.01 12.77
C PHE A 50 -12.88 -14.11 11.27
N TYR A 51 -13.74 -14.84 10.56
CA TYR A 51 -13.67 -14.97 9.12
C TYR A 51 -14.07 -13.66 8.40
N ILE A 52 -15.16 -13.01 8.81
CA ILE A 52 -15.71 -11.85 8.10
C ILE A 52 -15.08 -10.49 8.47
N ARG A 53 -14.27 -10.46 9.54
CA ARG A 53 -13.68 -9.21 10.07
C ARG A 53 -12.97 -8.36 9.01
N ASN A 54 -12.27 -9.04 8.11
CA ASN A 54 -11.68 -8.45 6.92
C ASN A 54 -12.51 -8.89 5.71
N LEU A 55 -13.31 -7.99 5.15
CA LEU A 55 -14.11 -8.29 3.98
C LEU A 55 -13.41 -7.75 2.73
N ASN A 56 -13.10 -8.67 1.82
CA ASN A 56 -12.57 -8.32 0.51
C ASN A 56 -13.69 -8.42 -0.54
N MET A 57 -14.09 -7.26 -1.08
CA MET A 57 -15.09 -7.08 -2.13
C MET A 57 -14.44 -6.73 -3.49
N THR A 58 -13.24 -7.24 -3.75
CA THR A 58 -12.57 -7.10 -5.05
C THR A 58 -12.87 -8.29 -5.94
N SER A 59 -12.87 -8.04 -7.24
CA SER A 59 -12.83 -9.09 -8.24
C SER A 59 -11.58 -9.96 -8.11
N LYS A 60 -11.64 -11.20 -8.63
CA LYS A 60 -10.44 -12.01 -8.81
C LYS A 60 -9.62 -11.43 -9.97
N THR A 61 -8.48 -10.84 -9.67
CA THR A 61 -7.41 -10.69 -10.67
C THR A 61 -6.75 -12.06 -10.85
N MET A 62 -7.06 -12.77 -11.94
CA MET A 62 -6.20 -13.86 -12.40
C MET A 62 -4.86 -13.22 -12.81
N LYS A 63 -3.74 -13.73 -12.29
CA LYS A 63 -2.39 -13.12 -12.41
C LYS A 63 -1.79 -13.14 -13.83
N SER A 64 -2.59 -13.34 -14.88
CA SER A 64 -2.09 -13.42 -16.25
C SER A 64 -2.34 -12.09 -16.96
N PHE A 65 -1.32 -11.58 -17.65
CA PHE A 65 -1.32 -10.33 -18.41
C PHE A 65 -2.36 -10.28 -19.56
N TYR A 66 -3.12 -11.35 -19.79
CA TYR A 66 -4.08 -11.47 -20.89
C TYR A 66 -5.52 -11.78 -20.45
N ASP A 67 -5.79 -11.94 -19.15
CA ASP A 67 -7.13 -12.32 -18.70
C ASP A 67 -7.99 -11.09 -18.39
N HIS A 68 -9.15 -11.04 -19.02
CA HIS A 68 -10.21 -10.08 -18.77
C HIS A 68 -10.40 -9.85 -17.26
N VAL A 69 -10.43 -8.58 -16.83
CA VAL A 69 -10.80 -8.22 -15.46
C VAL A 69 -12.24 -8.67 -15.23
N TYR A 70 -12.42 -9.82 -14.57
CA TYR A 70 -13.73 -10.36 -14.27
C TYR A 70 -14.34 -9.58 -13.11
N LEU A 71 -15.07 -8.50 -13.43
CA LEU A 71 -15.86 -7.77 -12.44
C LEU A 71 -16.77 -8.72 -11.66
N ILE A 72 -16.99 -8.41 -10.38
CA ILE A 72 -18.01 -9.12 -9.59
C ILE A 72 -19.35 -8.97 -10.30
N ASP A 73 -19.96 -10.10 -10.64
CA ASP A 73 -21.25 -10.13 -11.32
C ASP A 73 -22.30 -9.32 -10.53
N ASN A 74 -23.13 -8.56 -11.24
CA ASN A 74 -24.09 -7.67 -10.60
C ASN A 74 -25.11 -8.39 -9.72
N GLN A 75 -25.47 -9.64 -10.06
CA GLN A 75 -26.36 -10.49 -9.25
C GLN A 75 -25.66 -10.98 -7.99
N VAL A 76 -24.37 -11.32 -8.10
CA VAL A 76 -23.54 -11.68 -6.94
C VAL A 76 -23.47 -10.51 -5.97
N LEU A 77 -23.12 -9.32 -6.47
CA LEU A 77 -23.04 -8.12 -5.66
C LEU A 77 -24.40 -7.73 -5.07
N ASP A 78 -25.50 -7.87 -5.84
CA ASP A 78 -26.86 -7.61 -5.35
C ASP A 78 -27.22 -8.51 -4.19
N ARG A 79 -26.95 -9.82 -4.31
CA ARG A 79 -27.24 -10.76 -3.25
C ARG A 79 -26.42 -10.46 -2.00
N ILE A 80 -25.14 -10.15 -2.16
CA ILE A 80 -24.28 -9.81 -1.01
C ILE A 80 -24.79 -8.55 -0.32
N CYS A 81 -25.01 -7.48 -1.07
CA CYS A 81 -25.48 -6.20 -0.54
C CYS A 81 -26.86 -6.33 0.13
N LYS A 82 -27.82 -6.98 -0.52
CA LYS A 82 -29.21 -7.04 0.00
C LYS A 82 -29.38 -8.05 1.13
N ASN A 83 -28.72 -9.20 1.06
CA ASN A 83 -29.05 -10.34 1.93
C ASN A 83 -27.96 -10.64 2.96
N ILE A 84 -26.68 -10.39 2.63
CA ILE A 84 -25.55 -10.84 3.45
C ILE A 84 -24.99 -9.70 4.31
N LEU A 85 -24.64 -8.55 3.70
CA LEU A 85 -24.08 -7.40 4.43
C LEU A 85 -24.93 -6.97 5.64
N PRO A 86 -26.28 -6.91 5.55
CA PRO A 86 -27.11 -6.55 6.70
C PRO A 86 -26.97 -7.50 7.92
N ARG A 87 -26.48 -8.72 7.69
CA ARG A 87 -26.25 -9.72 8.75
C ARG A 87 -24.87 -9.59 9.39
N ILE A 88 -23.91 -9.00 8.68
CA ILE A 88 -22.49 -9.03 9.05
C ILE A 88 -21.83 -7.66 9.28
N TYR A 89 -22.46 -6.57 8.86
CA TYR A 89 -21.85 -5.23 8.82
C TYR A 89 -21.23 -4.75 10.15
N ARG A 90 -21.80 -5.16 11.29
CA ARG A 90 -21.31 -4.77 12.62
C ARG A 90 -19.98 -5.41 12.98
N GLN A 91 -19.58 -6.45 12.27
CA GLN A 91 -18.41 -7.26 12.56
C GLN A 91 -17.26 -6.97 11.59
N ILE A 92 -17.51 -6.17 10.56
CA ILE A 92 -16.51 -5.78 9.56
C ILE A 92 -15.68 -4.63 10.12
N ASN A 93 -14.39 -4.88 10.24
CA ASN A 93 -13.40 -3.92 10.71
C ASN A 93 -12.49 -3.41 9.60
N GLU A 94 -12.28 -4.24 8.57
CA GLU A 94 -11.45 -3.94 7.41
C GLU A 94 -12.26 -4.24 6.16
N LEU A 95 -12.31 -3.27 5.25
CA LEU A 95 -13.03 -3.40 3.99
C LEU A 95 -12.10 -3.09 2.82
N ILE A 96 -12.03 -4.00 1.86
CA ILE A 96 -11.34 -3.80 0.59
C ILE A 96 -12.42 -3.73 -0.50
N VAL A 97 -12.43 -2.66 -1.28
CA VAL A 97 -13.41 -2.41 -2.34
C VAL A 97 -12.72 -1.93 -3.60
N GLU A 98 -13.21 -2.39 -4.74
CA GLU A 98 -12.85 -1.85 -6.04
C GLU A 98 -13.81 -0.73 -6.47
N GLN A 99 -13.36 0.12 -7.38
CA GLN A 99 -14.13 1.22 -7.98
C GLN A 99 -15.57 0.84 -8.33
N TYR A 100 -15.79 -0.29 -9.02
CA TYR A 100 -17.12 -0.70 -9.50
C TYR A 100 -18.07 -1.14 -8.37
N SER A 101 -17.53 -1.66 -7.27
CA SER A 101 -18.30 -2.20 -6.15
C SER A 101 -18.55 -1.17 -5.04
N MET A 102 -17.67 -0.17 -4.93
CA MET A 102 -17.58 0.71 -3.77
C MET A 102 -18.91 1.38 -3.45
N GLU A 103 -19.56 2.01 -4.43
CA GLU A 103 -20.80 2.74 -4.20
C GLU A 103 -21.89 1.82 -3.64
N ARG A 104 -22.08 0.65 -4.25
CA ARG A 104 -23.08 -0.30 -3.78
C ARG A 104 -22.76 -0.79 -2.37
N VAL A 105 -21.50 -1.14 -2.10
CA VAL A 105 -21.09 -1.67 -0.79
C VAL A 105 -21.20 -0.61 0.31
N LEU A 106 -20.72 0.61 0.07
CA LEU A 106 -20.74 1.69 1.07
C LEU A 106 -22.13 2.31 1.27
N HIS A 107 -22.96 2.39 0.22
CA HIS A 107 -24.33 2.91 0.36
C HIS A 107 -25.33 1.92 0.95
N THR A 108 -25.01 0.62 0.93
CA THR A 108 -25.92 -0.41 1.44
C THR A 108 -26.17 -0.25 2.94
N ILE A 109 -25.12 0.01 3.72
CA ILE A 109 -25.20 0.00 5.19
C ILE A 109 -24.07 0.80 5.83
N ASN A 110 -24.31 1.31 7.04
CA ASN A 110 -23.27 1.93 7.86
C ASN A 110 -22.42 0.85 8.53
N TYR A 111 -21.09 0.96 8.48
CA TYR A 111 -20.15 0.02 9.08
C TYR A 111 -19.54 0.61 10.37
N PRO A 112 -20.17 0.43 11.55
CA PRO A 112 -19.81 1.17 12.76
C PRO A 112 -18.46 0.78 13.38
N GLN A 113 -17.86 -0.32 12.94
CA GLN A 113 -16.57 -0.81 13.45
C GLN A 113 -15.45 -0.74 12.41
N LEU A 114 -15.71 -0.11 11.25
CA LEU A 114 -14.77 -0.02 10.15
C LEU A 114 -13.70 1.00 10.48
N TYR A 115 -12.47 0.54 10.71
CA TYR A 115 -11.32 1.41 10.95
C TYR A 115 -10.31 1.37 9.79
N SER A 116 -10.36 0.34 8.95
CA SER A 116 -9.44 0.14 7.82
C SER A 116 -10.19 0.06 6.50
N LEU A 117 -9.81 0.89 5.55
CA LEU A 117 -10.39 0.92 4.21
C LEU A 117 -9.28 0.78 3.16
N THR A 118 -9.48 -0.11 2.19
CA THR A 118 -8.61 -0.26 1.02
C THR A 118 -9.42 0.01 -0.24
N LEU A 119 -9.04 1.07 -0.96
CA LEU A 119 -9.62 1.45 -2.24
C LEU A 119 -8.70 0.92 -3.35
N MET A 120 -9.13 -0.12 -4.05
CA MET A 120 -8.35 -0.79 -5.09
C MET A 120 -8.80 -0.39 -6.49
N ASP A 121 -7.87 -0.31 -7.43
CA ASP A 121 -8.15 -0.19 -8.85
C ASP A 121 -8.98 1.05 -9.24
N PHE A 122 -8.75 2.18 -8.58
CA PHE A 122 -9.45 3.43 -8.90
C PHE A 122 -8.72 4.22 -9.97
N SER A 123 -9.43 4.77 -10.96
CA SER A 123 -8.86 5.87 -11.75
C SER A 123 -8.81 7.16 -10.93
N GLU A 124 -7.84 8.02 -11.23
CA GLU A 124 -7.64 9.31 -10.55
C GLU A 124 -8.93 10.15 -10.52
N GLU A 125 -9.54 10.36 -11.69
CA GLU A 125 -10.75 11.18 -11.83
C GLU A 125 -11.90 10.63 -10.97
N VAL A 126 -12.08 9.31 -10.95
CA VAL A 126 -13.17 8.68 -10.21
C VAL A 126 -12.90 8.76 -8.71
N LEU A 127 -11.66 8.51 -8.27
CA LEU A 127 -11.28 8.67 -6.87
C LEU A 127 -11.47 10.11 -6.39
N PHE A 128 -10.99 11.09 -7.17
CA PHE A 128 -11.18 12.51 -6.87
C PHE A 128 -12.66 12.87 -6.74
N ASN A 129 -13.49 12.42 -7.70
CA ASN A 129 -14.93 12.65 -7.66
C ASN A 129 -15.58 12.03 -6.42
N TYR A 130 -15.20 10.81 -6.04
CA TYR A 130 -15.71 10.17 -4.83
C TYR A 130 -15.28 10.91 -3.56
N LEU A 131 -14.02 11.30 -3.44
CA LEU A 131 -13.52 12.03 -2.28
C LEU A 131 -14.15 13.42 -2.14
N THR A 132 -14.52 14.05 -3.25
CA THR A 132 -15.14 15.39 -3.26
C THR A 132 -16.64 15.31 -3.01
N ASN A 133 -17.33 14.41 -3.71
CA ASN A 133 -18.79 14.45 -3.84
C ASN A 133 -19.52 13.35 -3.05
N ASN A 134 -18.86 12.25 -2.67
CA ASN A 134 -19.53 11.17 -1.94
C ASN A 134 -19.58 11.44 -0.44
N THR A 135 -20.77 11.83 0.03
CA THR A 135 -20.99 12.20 1.43
C THR A 135 -20.73 11.05 2.40
N ILE A 136 -21.06 9.81 2.03
CA ILE A 136 -20.87 8.62 2.87
C ILE A 136 -19.38 8.33 3.04
N LEU A 137 -18.62 8.28 1.94
CA LEU A 137 -17.17 8.06 1.99
C LEU A 137 -16.49 9.15 2.81
N ARG A 138 -16.84 10.42 2.59
CA ARG A 138 -16.27 11.54 3.35
C ARG A 138 -16.58 11.45 4.84
N GLN A 139 -17.80 11.07 5.20
CA GLN A 139 -18.16 10.85 6.61
C GLN A 139 -17.33 9.73 7.22
N LEU A 140 -17.23 8.58 6.56
CA LEU A 140 -16.41 7.44 7.02
C LEU A 140 -14.94 7.85 7.23
N LEU A 141 -14.34 8.50 6.24
CA LEU A 141 -12.95 8.97 6.28
C LEU A 141 -12.72 9.96 7.44
N ASN A 142 -13.66 10.87 7.68
CA ASN A 142 -13.54 11.89 8.73
C ASN A 142 -13.76 11.33 10.15
N GLU A 143 -14.60 10.32 10.32
CA GLU A 143 -15.04 9.89 11.64
C GLU A 143 -14.38 8.60 12.14
N GLN A 144 -14.05 7.66 11.25
CA GLN A 144 -13.77 6.27 11.65
C GLN A 144 -12.46 5.71 11.11
N ILE A 145 -12.04 6.12 9.91
CA ILE A 145 -10.88 5.51 9.25
C ILE A 145 -9.56 5.97 9.89
N THR A 146 -8.82 4.98 10.39
CA THR A 146 -7.47 5.16 10.97
C THR A 146 -6.38 4.53 10.08
N CYS A 147 -6.76 3.60 9.20
CA CYS A 147 -5.88 2.97 8.23
C CYS A 147 -6.49 3.06 6.84
N LEU A 148 -5.80 3.71 5.92
CA LEU A 148 -6.25 3.88 4.54
C LEU A 148 -5.19 3.34 3.59
N THR A 149 -5.60 2.45 2.71
CA THR A 149 -4.80 2.05 1.55
C THR A 149 -5.52 2.48 0.29
N ILE A 150 -4.79 3.11 -0.62
CA ILE A 150 -5.31 3.54 -1.91
C ILE A 150 -4.37 3.01 -2.97
N ASP A 151 -4.96 2.37 -3.96
CA ASP A 151 -4.30 1.90 -5.16
C ASP A 151 -4.98 2.54 -6.37
N VAL A 152 -4.23 3.43 -7.02
CA VAL A 152 -4.69 4.16 -8.20
C VAL A 152 -4.19 3.47 -9.45
N LYS A 153 -5.12 3.12 -10.33
CA LYS A 153 -4.86 2.65 -11.70
C LYS A 153 -4.86 3.82 -12.64
N ASP A 154 -3.76 3.99 -13.34
CA ASP A 154 -3.60 5.10 -14.26
C ASP A 154 -3.69 4.63 -15.71
N LYS A 155 -4.13 5.51 -16.61
CA LYS A 155 -4.05 5.19 -18.04
C LYS A 155 -2.60 5.41 -18.49
N PRO A 156 -2.01 4.51 -19.28
CA PRO A 156 -0.60 4.57 -19.64
C PRO A 156 -0.19 5.82 -20.46
N THR A 157 -1.10 6.71 -20.81
CA THR A 157 -0.89 7.74 -21.83
C THR A 157 -0.64 9.15 -21.31
N GLU A 158 -0.93 9.51 -20.06
CA GLU A 158 -0.70 10.90 -19.58
C GLU A 158 -0.19 10.94 -18.13
N PRO A 159 0.81 11.80 -17.82
CA PRO A 159 1.28 12.01 -16.45
C PRO A 159 0.43 13.08 -15.75
N SER A 160 -0.65 12.72 -15.05
CA SER A 160 -1.45 13.68 -14.26
C SER A 160 -1.04 13.76 -12.78
N SER A 161 0.25 14.03 -12.52
CA SER A 161 0.80 14.20 -11.16
C SER A 161 0.06 15.23 -10.29
N GLU A 162 -0.59 16.24 -10.87
CA GLU A 162 -1.32 17.26 -10.12
C GLU A 162 -2.60 16.71 -9.46
N THR A 163 -3.33 15.82 -10.15
CA THR A 163 -4.60 15.29 -9.62
C THR A 163 -4.34 14.34 -8.46
N LEU A 164 -3.32 13.49 -8.56
CA LEU A 164 -2.87 12.64 -7.46
C LEU A 164 -2.45 13.43 -6.23
N TRP A 165 -1.76 14.56 -6.40
CA TRP A 165 -1.43 15.45 -5.30
C TRP A 165 -2.67 16.06 -4.64
N VAL A 166 -3.63 16.52 -5.43
CA VAL A 166 -4.91 17.03 -4.92
C VAL A 166 -5.64 15.93 -4.15
N ILE A 167 -5.66 14.70 -4.67
CA ILE A 167 -6.23 13.53 -3.98
C ILE A 167 -5.53 13.28 -2.64
N PHE A 168 -4.19 13.17 -2.65
CA PHE A 168 -3.38 12.94 -1.45
C PHE A 168 -3.65 14.02 -0.38
N THR A 169 -3.66 15.27 -0.80
CA THR A 169 -3.97 16.43 0.05
C THR A 169 -5.39 16.34 0.62
N LEU A 170 -6.36 16.01 -0.23
CA LEU A 170 -7.76 15.88 0.16
C LEU A 170 -7.91 14.77 1.20
N ILE A 171 -7.25 13.62 1.02
CA ILE A 171 -7.23 12.52 1.99
C ILE A 171 -6.70 12.99 3.35
N LEU A 172 -5.56 13.66 3.38
CA LEU A 172 -4.97 14.16 4.63
C LEU A 172 -5.88 15.18 5.32
N SER A 173 -6.60 16.01 4.55
CA SER A 173 -7.55 16.98 5.09
C SER A 173 -8.85 16.35 5.61
N LEU A 174 -9.32 15.27 4.97
CA LEU A 174 -10.55 14.58 5.33
C LEU A 174 -10.34 13.66 6.54
N CYS A 175 -9.22 12.94 6.60
CA CYS A 175 -9.02 11.85 7.55
C CYS A 175 -8.38 12.33 8.86
N LYS A 176 -9.19 12.83 9.80
CA LYS A 176 -8.70 13.40 11.07
C LYS A 176 -7.99 12.41 11.99
N GLN A 177 -8.34 11.12 11.90
CA GLN A 177 -7.81 10.06 12.78
C GLN A 177 -6.81 9.14 12.05
N LEU A 178 -6.32 9.56 10.88
CA LEU A 178 -5.49 8.71 10.04
C LEU A 178 -4.12 8.45 10.67
N ASN A 179 -3.90 7.22 11.10
CA ASN A 179 -2.63 6.76 11.68
C ASN A 179 -1.71 6.13 10.63
N LYS A 180 -2.30 5.47 9.64
CA LYS A 180 -1.59 4.75 8.57
C LYS A 180 -2.16 5.10 7.20
N LEU A 181 -1.29 5.55 6.31
CA LEU A 181 -1.62 5.80 4.92
C LEU A 181 -0.68 4.99 4.02
N ASN A 182 -1.25 4.19 3.14
CA ASN A 182 -0.54 3.51 2.07
C ASN A 182 -1.09 4.01 0.73
N PHE A 183 -0.36 4.89 0.06
CA PHE A 183 -0.75 5.52 -1.19
C PHE A 183 0.12 4.97 -2.32
N CYS A 184 -0.35 3.94 -3.00
CA CYS A 184 0.37 3.25 -4.06
C CYS A 184 -0.27 3.49 -5.43
N GLN A 185 0.55 3.37 -6.46
CA GLN A 185 0.15 3.34 -7.86
C GLN A 185 0.66 2.02 -8.47
N PHE A 186 -0.23 1.28 -9.13
CA PHE A 186 0.04 -0.10 -9.58
C PHE A 186 1.15 -0.20 -10.63
N ASP A 187 1.31 0.82 -11.47
CA ASP A 187 2.17 0.75 -12.66
C ASP A 187 3.62 1.18 -12.44
N ASN A 188 4.10 1.15 -11.19
CA ASN A 188 5.36 1.79 -10.77
C ASN A 188 5.45 3.28 -11.10
N ARG A 189 4.44 3.85 -11.78
CA ARG A 189 4.37 5.25 -12.14
C ARG A 189 4.37 6.13 -10.91
N SER A 190 5.03 7.23 -11.11
CA SER A 190 5.34 8.18 -10.08
C SER A 190 4.23 9.19 -9.90
N THR A 191 4.08 9.57 -8.64
CA THR A 191 2.83 10.11 -8.14
C THR A 191 2.85 11.64 -8.06
N PHE A 192 4.03 12.28 -8.10
CA PHE A 192 4.20 13.71 -7.81
C PHE A 192 5.31 14.34 -8.67
N ARG A 193 5.07 15.49 -9.30
CA ARG A 193 6.11 16.34 -9.92
C ARG A 193 6.21 17.69 -9.23
N THR A 194 7.40 18.01 -8.73
CA THR A 194 7.90 19.38 -8.46
C THR A 194 6.82 20.35 -7.95
N PHE A 195 6.58 20.36 -6.65
CA PHE A 195 5.57 21.25 -6.05
C PHE A 195 6.19 22.32 -5.16
N ASP A 196 5.63 23.54 -5.27
CA ASP A 196 5.90 24.65 -4.37
C ASP A 196 5.11 24.46 -3.06
N LEU A 197 5.75 23.77 -2.11
CA LEU A 197 5.20 23.47 -0.78
C LEU A 197 5.21 24.65 0.19
N SER A 198 5.64 25.83 -0.25
CA SER A 198 5.76 27.03 0.57
C SER A 198 4.44 27.48 1.24
N SER A 199 3.30 26.89 0.88
CA SER A 199 1.97 27.25 1.38
C SER A 199 1.34 26.27 2.40
N THR A 200 2.00 25.19 2.81
CA THR A 200 1.25 24.05 3.35
C THR A 200 0.90 24.08 4.86
N ASN A 201 -0.39 24.30 5.12
CA ASN A 201 -1.10 24.15 6.40
C ASN A 201 -1.35 22.68 6.83
N PHE A 202 -0.60 21.71 6.29
CA PHE A 202 -0.84 20.30 6.59
C PHE A 202 -0.14 19.90 7.88
N LYS A 203 -0.94 19.79 8.95
CA LYS A 203 -0.53 19.14 10.19
C LYS A 203 -1.46 17.97 10.41
N SER A 204 -1.19 16.83 9.76
CA SER A 204 -1.73 15.59 10.30
C SER A 204 -0.99 15.31 11.61
N SER A 205 -1.68 15.48 12.72
CA SER A 205 -1.13 15.21 14.05
C SER A 205 -1.21 13.73 14.43
N THR A 206 -1.80 12.89 13.58
CA THR A 206 -2.09 11.48 13.89
C THR A 206 -1.33 10.50 12.99
N LEU A 207 -0.89 10.93 11.80
CA LEU A 207 -0.19 10.03 10.87
C LEU A 207 1.16 9.57 11.44
N THR A 208 1.27 8.26 11.67
CA THR A 208 2.46 7.59 12.22
C THR A 208 3.19 6.72 11.20
N GLU A 209 2.48 6.25 10.18
CA GLU A 209 3.01 5.42 9.09
C GLU A 209 2.55 5.96 7.73
N LEU A 210 3.52 6.24 6.85
CA LEU A 210 3.28 6.62 5.47
C LEU A 210 4.05 5.67 4.54
N LYS A 211 3.32 5.04 3.63
CA LYS A 211 3.89 4.35 2.47
C LYS A 211 3.44 5.06 1.20
N ILE A 212 4.38 5.41 0.34
CA ILE A 212 4.09 6.26 -0.83
C ILE A 212 5.06 6.01 -1.97
N ASN A 213 4.56 6.09 -3.20
CA ASN A 213 5.40 6.15 -4.39
C ASN A 213 5.65 7.62 -4.74
N VAL A 214 6.85 7.95 -5.19
CA VAL A 214 7.21 9.33 -5.59
C VAL A 214 7.98 9.31 -6.92
N GLU A 215 7.95 10.42 -7.66
CA GLU A 215 8.72 10.54 -8.90
C GLU A 215 10.19 10.66 -8.59
N THR A 216 10.53 11.72 -7.88
CA THR A 216 11.91 12.13 -7.70
C THR A 216 12.35 12.01 -6.25
N PHE A 217 13.66 12.08 -6.04
CA PHE A 217 14.21 12.17 -4.69
C PHE A 217 13.85 13.50 -4.01
N ASP A 218 13.63 14.58 -4.76
CA ASP A 218 13.21 15.87 -4.19
C ASP A 218 11.82 15.75 -3.57
N ASP A 219 10.89 15.03 -4.20
CA ASP A 219 9.56 14.75 -3.63
C ASP A 219 9.66 14.00 -2.28
N CYS A 220 10.62 13.08 -2.16
CA CYS A 220 10.93 12.42 -0.90
C CYS A 220 11.44 13.42 0.15
N LEU A 221 12.36 14.32 -0.21
CA LEU A 221 12.88 15.33 0.70
C LEU A 221 11.79 16.28 1.19
N TYR A 222 10.85 16.62 0.31
CA TYR A 222 9.71 17.44 0.64
C TYR A 222 8.77 16.78 1.66
N LEU A 223 8.49 15.48 1.53
CA LEU A 223 7.72 14.74 2.55
C LEU A 223 8.41 14.72 3.92
N LEU A 224 9.75 14.81 3.92
CA LEU A 224 10.59 14.83 5.11
C LEU A 224 10.75 16.23 5.73
N ASP A 225 10.22 17.29 5.12
CA ASP A 225 10.36 18.67 5.57
C ASP A 225 9.45 19.05 6.75
N GLY A 226 9.21 18.12 7.67
CA GLY A 226 8.52 18.40 8.95
C GLY A 226 7.00 18.57 8.87
N CYS A 227 6.35 18.27 7.73
CA CYS A 227 4.88 18.29 7.62
C CYS A 227 4.19 17.24 8.55
N PHE A 228 4.89 16.16 8.90
CA PHE A 228 4.35 15.06 9.69
C PHE A 228 5.08 14.89 11.03
N ASN A 229 4.60 15.61 12.05
CA ASN A 229 5.25 15.64 13.38
C ASN A 229 5.24 14.29 14.12
N CYS A 230 4.27 13.43 13.81
CA CYS A 230 4.09 12.12 14.46
C CYS A 230 4.59 10.94 13.62
N LEU A 231 5.12 11.22 12.43
CA LEU A 231 5.59 10.19 11.52
C LEU A 231 6.77 9.44 12.13
N SER A 232 6.60 8.12 12.27
CA SER A 232 7.60 7.22 12.84
C SER A 232 8.08 6.19 11.82
N THR A 233 7.26 5.89 10.80
CA THR A 233 7.56 4.95 9.74
C THR A 233 7.31 5.60 8.39
N LEU A 234 8.31 5.60 7.52
CA LEU A 234 8.22 6.11 6.16
C LEU A 234 8.78 5.09 5.17
N ILE A 235 7.96 4.68 4.21
CA ILE A 235 8.30 3.72 3.17
C ILE A 235 8.11 4.41 1.82
N ILE A 236 9.20 4.59 1.08
CA ILE A 236 9.20 5.32 -0.19
C ILE A 236 9.69 4.40 -1.31
N ASN A 237 8.95 4.40 -2.41
CA ASN A 237 9.41 3.85 -3.67
C ASN A 237 9.61 4.99 -4.68
N ILE A 238 10.81 5.12 -5.21
CA ILE A 238 11.17 6.12 -6.21
C ILE A 238 11.20 5.47 -7.59
N GLU A 239 10.40 5.99 -8.52
CA GLU A 239 10.34 5.48 -9.89
C GLU A 239 11.42 6.09 -10.79
N ILE A 240 11.58 7.41 -10.80
CA ILE A 240 12.43 8.13 -11.76
C ILE A 240 13.43 9.01 -11.02
N ILE A 241 14.70 8.66 -11.15
CA ILE A 241 15.75 9.51 -10.62
C ILE A 241 16.12 10.54 -11.68
N SER A 242 15.36 11.64 -11.70
CA SER A 242 15.78 12.84 -12.41
C SER A 242 16.66 13.69 -11.47
N PHE A 243 17.73 14.25 -12.04
CA PHE A 243 18.56 15.21 -11.33
C PHE A 243 17.86 16.56 -11.33
N THR A 244 17.26 16.92 -10.21
CA THR A 244 16.99 18.30 -9.89
C THR A 244 17.99 18.72 -8.82
N SER A 245 18.55 19.92 -8.95
CA SER A 245 19.67 20.41 -8.14
C SER A 245 19.27 20.79 -6.71
N GLY A 246 18.25 20.13 -6.16
CA GLY A 246 17.76 20.35 -4.80
C GLY A 246 18.87 20.04 -3.82
N THR A 247 19.56 21.08 -3.34
CA THR A 247 20.43 20.93 -2.18
C THR A 247 19.54 20.67 -0.98
N ILE A 248 19.72 19.51 -0.33
CA ILE A 248 19.14 19.26 0.99
C ILE A 248 19.59 20.41 1.89
N ASP A 249 18.65 21.24 2.32
CA ASP A 249 18.93 22.22 3.35
C ASP A 249 19.07 21.45 4.67
N ASN A 250 20.33 21.11 5.00
CA ASN A 250 20.70 20.39 6.22
C ASN A 250 20.30 21.12 7.52
N THR A 251 19.75 22.33 7.44
CA THR A 251 19.21 23.05 8.59
C THR A 251 17.78 22.62 8.96
N LYS A 252 17.06 21.94 8.04
CA LYS A 252 15.70 21.46 8.29
C LYS A 252 15.70 20.26 9.23
N LYS A 253 14.87 20.34 10.27
CA LYS A 253 14.74 19.30 11.29
C LYS A 253 13.97 18.12 10.72
N LEU A 254 14.69 17.07 10.34
CA LEU A 254 14.09 15.82 9.89
C LEU A 254 13.13 15.23 10.95
N PRO A 255 12.05 14.56 10.53
CA PRO A 255 11.14 13.86 11.44
C PRO A 255 11.89 12.82 12.26
N LYS A 256 11.39 12.56 13.48
CA LYS A 256 11.94 11.54 14.38
C LYS A 256 11.50 10.15 13.94
N LEU A 257 11.89 9.76 12.73
CA LEU A 257 11.63 8.45 12.18
C LEU A 257 12.34 7.37 13.01
N LYS A 258 11.63 6.27 13.22
CA LYS A 258 12.17 5.01 13.75
C LYS A 258 12.40 4.01 12.63
N HIS A 259 11.57 4.03 11.58
CA HIS A 259 11.67 3.11 10.46
C HIS A 259 11.70 3.91 9.15
N PHE A 260 12.70 3.62 8.32
CA PHE A 260 12.81 4.20 6.98
C PHE A 260 13.10 3.11 5.96
N SER A 261 12.32 3.08 4.89
CA SER A 261 12.53 2.18 3.76
C SER A 261 12.59 3.00 2.47
N LEU A 262 13.63 2.79 1.68
CA LEU A 262 13.81 3.44 0.39
C LEU A 262 14.08 2.39 -0.68
N THR A 263 13.19 2.33 -1.66
CA THR A 263 13.31 1.48 -2.83
C THR A 263 13.52 2.36 -4.06
N SER A 264 14.53 2.06 -4.88
CA SER A 264 14.80 2.80 -6.10
C SER A 264 15.42 1.90 -7.17
N TYR A 265 14.69 1.67 -8.25
CA TYR A 265 15.07 0.70 -9.29
C TYR A 265 15.76 1.26 -10.56
N PRO A 266 15.58 2.51 -11.02
CA PRO A 266 16.50 3.03 -12.03
C PRO A 266 17.85 3.29 -11.37
N HIS A 267 18.91 3.08 -12.16
CA HIS A 267 20.26 3.30 -11.67
C HIS A 267 20.48 4.74 -11.15
N THR A 268 20.75 4.86 -9.86
CA THR A 268 20.93 6.14 -9.16
C THR A 268 22.39 6.55 -9.09
N PHE A 269 22.65 7.83 -9.37
CA PHE A 269 23.89 8.52 -8.99
C PHE A 269 23.75 9.29 -7.67
N LEU A 270 22.59 9.19 -7.01
CA LEU A 270 22.24 9.99 -5.84
C LEU A 270 22.76 9.41 -4.53
N TYR A 271 23.33 8.20 -4.56
CA TYR A 271 23.78 7.51 -3.35
C TYR A 271 24.74 8.39 -2.53
N ASP A 272 25.87 8.76 -3.13
CA ASP A 272 26.92 9.51 -2.44
C ASP A 272 26.48 10.96 -2.11
N ASN A 273 25.66 11.58 -2.98
CA ASN A 273 25.38 13.02 -2.90
C ASN A 273 24.10 13.39 -2.15
N LEU A 274 23.09 12.53 -2.12
CA LEU A 274 21.78 12.85 -1.52
C LEU A 274 21.35 11.83 -0.48
N ILE A 275 21.44 10.53 -0.79
CA ILE A 275 20.98 9.47 0.11
C ILE A 275 21.86 9.43 1.37
N ILE A 276 23.19 9.39 1.23
CA ILE A 276 24.08 9.36 2.40
C ILE A 276 23.90 10.59 3.30
N PRO A 277 23.95 11.85 2.79
CA PRO A 277 23.72 13.02 3.62
C PRO A 277 22.36 13.01 4.33
N LEU A 278 21.29 12.59 3.63
CA LEU A 278 19.96 12.46 4.23
C LEU A 278 19.96 11.47 5.40
N LEU A 279 20.50 10.26 5.18
CA LEU A 279 20.54 9.19 6.16
C LEU A 279 21.35 9.59 7.40
N ARG A 280 22.45 10.33 7.24
CA ARG A 280 23.24 10.85 8.37
C ARG A 280 22.44 11.79 9.28
N GLY A 281 21.43 12.46 8.75
CA GLY A 281 20.50 13.27 9.55
C GLY A 281 19.46 12.46 10.32
N MET A 282 19.25 11.19 9.98
CA MET A 282 18.22 10.32 10.57
C MET A 282 18.73 9.51 11.78
N ILE A 283 19.33 10.20 12.74
CA ILE A 283 20.01 9.60 13.92
C ILE A 283 19.11 8.75 14.84
N ASN A 284 17.79 8.84 14.69
CA ASN A 284 16.82 8.14 15.54
C ASN A 284 16.34 6.80 14.96
N LEU A 285 16.81 6.41 13.77
CA LEU A 285 16.37 5.18 13.12
C LEU A 285 16.74 3.95 13.94
N GLU A 286 15.75 3.08 14.08
CA GLU A 286 15.82 1.75 14.67
C GLU A 286 15.87 0.69 13.54
N GLU A 287 15.16 0.91 12.43
CA GLU A 287 15.17 0.06 11.24
C GLU A 287 15.41 0.87 9.96
N LEU A 288 16.29 0.33 9.10
CA LEU A 288 16.60 0.87 7.79
C LEU A 288 16.54 -0.23 6.74
N ILE A 289 15.77 -0.01 5.68
CA ILE A 289 15.72 -0.89 4.49
C ILE A 289 16.09 -0.05 3.27
N LEU A 290 17.11 -0.48 2.54
CA LEU A 290 17.57 0.17 1.33
C LEU A 290 17.61 -0.85 0.20
N ASP A 291 16.74 -0.68 -0.79
CA ASP A 291 16.67 -1.50 -2.00
C ASP A 291 17.02 -0.60 -3.19
N LEU A 292 18.32 -0.49 -3.50
CA LEU A 292 18.83 0.53 -4.42
C LEU A 292 19.50 -0.08 -5.64
N SER A 293 19.18 0.44 -6.82
CA SER A 293 19.94 0.24 -8.05
C SER A 293 20.91 1.40 -8.23
N ILE A 294 22.22 1.18 -8.18
CA ILE A 294 23.23 2.25 -8.11
C ILE A 294 24.16 2.21 -9.32
N ILE A 295 24.39 3.37 -9.96
CA ILE A 295 25.57 3.60 -10.80
C ILE A 295 26.50 4.56 -10.05
N ARG A 296 27.73 4.12 -9.81
CA ARG A 296 28.78 4.99 -9.29
C ARG A 296 29.73 5.36 -10.41
N SER A 297 30.11 6.63 -10.46
CA SER A 297 31.08 7.14 -11.44
C SER A 297 32.49 6.61 -11.22
N ASN A 298 32.87 6.31 -9.96
CA ASN A 298 34.28 6.12 -9.58
C ASN A 298 34.61 4.80 -8.87
N LYS A 299 33.62 3.93 -8.56
CA LYS A 299 33.84 2.64 -7.88
C LYS A 299 32.83 1.58 -8.32
N ASN A 300 33.28 0.36 -8.58
CA ASN A 300 32.41 -0.71 -9.10
C ASN A 300 31.55 -1.40 -8.02
N TYR A 301 31.77 -1.14 -6.73
CA TYR A 301 31.02 -1.75 -5.62
C TYR A 301 31.05 -0.88 -4.35
N ILE A 302 30.17 -1.20 -3.40
CA ILE A 302 30.17 -0.69 -2.02
C ILE A 302 30.54 -1.86 -1.13
N ASP A 303 31.66 -1.76 -0.41
CA ASP A 303 32.08 -2.78 0.56
C ASP A 303 31.54 -2.50 1.97
N GLY A 304 31.74 -3.45 2.88
CA GLY A 304 31.29 -3.33 4.26
C GLY A 304 31.97 -2.21 5.04
N ILE A 305 33.20 -1.83 4.70
CA ILE A 305 33.92 -0.75 5.39
C ILE A 305 33.30 0.58 5.01
N GLN A 306 33.12 0.81 3.71
CA GLN A 306 32.46 2.01 3.22
C GLN A 306 31.03 2.11 3.76
N LEU A 307 30.28 1.01 3.79
CA LEU A 307 28.92 1.00 4.34
C LEU A 307 28.89 1.39 5.82
N TYR A 308 29.88 0.89 6.58
CA TYR A 308 30.04 1.23 7.98
C TYR A 308 30.34 2.72 8.16
N ASP A 309 31.30 3.24 7.40
CA ASP A 309 31.73 4.64 7.46
C ASP A 309 30.66 5.61 6.96
N ASP A 310 29.88 5.22 5.94
CA ASP A 310 28.89 6.10 5.31
C ASP A 310 27.59 6.19 6.11
N ILE A 311 27.14 5.07 6.70
CA ILE A 311 25.81 4.93 7.31
C ILE A 311 25.91 4.54 8.79
N LEU A 312 26.53 3.39 9.10
CA LEU A 312 26.36 2.74 10.40
C LEU A 312 26.93 3.56 11.56
N ILE A 313 28.06 4.25 11.36
CA ILE A 313 28.66 5.10 12.39
C ILE A 313 27.74 6.25 12.84
N TYR A 314 26.80 6.68 11.98
CA TYR A 314 25.89 7.80 12.24
C TYR A 314 24.54 7.36 12.82
N MET A 315 24.27 6.06 12.92
CA MET A 315 22.97 5.51 13.33
C MET A 315 23.10 4.64 14.59
N PRO A 316 23.39 5.21 15.76
CA PRO A 316 23.67 4.43 16.98
C PRO A 316 22.46 3.64 17.52
N ARG A 317 21.25 3.90 17.02
CA ARG A 317 20.02 3.21 17.42
C ARG A 317 19.59 2.11 16.45
N LEU A 318 20.29 1.97 15.32
CA LEU A 318 19.92 1.02 14.28
C LEU A 318 20.12 -0.41 14.79
N ASN A 319 19.03 -1.16 14.89
CA ASN A 319 19.04 -2.56 15.33
C ASN A 319 18.80 -3.53 14.16
N LYS A 320 18.20 -3.05 13.07
CA LYS A 320 17.91 -3.82 11.88
C LYS A 320 18.28 -3.02 10.65
N PHE A 321 19.15 -3.61 9.83
CA PHE A 321 19.60 -3.01 8.59
C PHE A 321 19.52 -4.03 7.46
N THR A 322 18.74 -3.71 6.44
CA THR A 322 18.67 -4.46 5.19
C THR A 322 19.20 -3.58 4.08
N PHE A 323 20.19 -4.08 3.34
CA PHE A 323 20.75 -3.37 2.21
C PHE A 323 20.87 -4.29 1.00
N ASN A 324 20.01 -4.08 0.01
CA ASN A 324 20.05 -4.77 -1.27
C ASN A 324 20.51 -3.77 -2.34
N ILE A 325 21.65 -4.07 -2.97
CA ILE A 325 22.20 -3.25 -4.04
C ILE A 325 22.15 -4.01 -5.35
N TYR A 326 21.64 -3.34 -6.38
CA TYR A 326 21.72 -3.77 -7.77
C TYR A 326 22.75 -2.87 -8.49
N THR A 327 23.98 -3.37 -8.66
CA THR A 327 25.00 -2.70 -9.48
C THR A 327 25.03 -3.30 -10.87
N ASN A 328 25.02 -2.47 -11.92
CA ASN A 328 25.36 -2.94 -13.25
C ASN A 328 26.88 -3.05 -13.34
N VAL A 329 27.44 -4.24 -13.14
CA VAL A 329 28.86 -4.47 -13.40
C VAL A 329 29.04 -4.40 -14.91
N ASP A 330 29.58 -3.28 -15.38
CA ASP A 330 29.82 -3.03 -16.79
C ASP A 330 30.66 -4.19 -17.37
N LYS A 331 30.03 -5.07 -18.16
CA LYS A 331 30.68 -6.27 -18.73
C LYS A 331 31.78 -5.94 -19.74
N LYS A 332 32.10 -4.66 -19.97
CA LYS A 332 33.00 -4.23 -21.03
C LYS A 332 34.49 -4.26 -20.69
N ASN A 333 34.90 -4.54 -19.46
CA ASN A 333 36.33 -4.51 -19.08
C ASN A 333 36.86 -5.76 -18.33
N VAL A 334 36.17 -6.90 -18.41
CA VAL A 334 36.68 -8.15 -17.83
C VAL A 334 37.51 -8.91 -18.87
N GLY A 335 38.61 -8.30 -19.29
CA GLY A 335 39.79 -9.03 -19.74
C GLY A 335 40.57 -9.47 -18.49
N ILE A 336 40.00 -10.38 -17.69
CA ILE A 336 40.76 -11.08 -16.66
C ILE A 336 41.60 -12.13 -17.40
N VAL A 337 42.86 -11.79 -17.63
CA VAL A 337 43.91 -12.77 -17.90
C VAL A 337 44.17 -13.46 -16.56
N PHE A 338 44.04 -14.77 -16.53
CA PHE A 338 44.36 -15.63 -15.38
C PHE A 338 45.82 -15.53 -14.97
#